data_AF-A0A127B1B8-F1
#
_entry.id   AF-A0A127B1B8-F1
#
_cell.length_a   1.000
_cell.length_b   1.000
_cell.length_c   1.000
_cell.angle_alpha   90.00
_cell.angle_beta   90.00
_cell.angle_gamma   90.00
#
_symmetry.space_group_name_H-M   'P 1'
#
loop_
_entity.id
_entity.type
_entity.pdbx_description
1 polymer ?
#
loop_
_entity_poly.entity_id
_entity_poly.type
_entity_poly.pdbx_seq_one_letter_code
_entity_poly.pdbx_strand_id
1 'polypeptide(L)'
;MPNKYLTKLFAICLMVTAGVTSCTIGAGTLGSFEDRKFQVSIEEMLVAMNSLESHKIPEKWKPTAASIEGTYGFFENTNFYLKGSPEEMYFVSYQGNSRVTVMSIRSVFKNGKWFIENDLAEDERERIENRFDREIIAKLEKLTNSKATRDE
;
A
#
# COMPACT_ATOMS: atom_id res chain seq x y z
N MET A 1 -24.95 -49.09 -56.03
CA MET A 1 -23.97 -48.21 -56.69
C MET A 1 -23.00 -47.70 -55.62
N PRO A 2 -21.74 -48.18 -55.57
CA PRO A 2 -20.77 -47.78 -54.57
C PRO A 2 -19.89 -46.63 -55.08
N ASN A 3 -19.69 -45.61 -54.23
CA ASN A 3 -18.86 -44.45 -54.55
C ASN A 3 -17.38 -44.72 -54.22
N LYS A 4 -16.53 -44.44 -55.21
CA LYS A 4 -15.05 -44.44 -55.19
C LYS A 4 -14.64 -43.18 -54.39
N TYR A 5 -13.57 -43.14 -53.58
CA TYR A 5 -12.16 -42.88 -53.90
C TYR A 5 -11.44 -42.91 -52.52
N LEU A 6 -10.63 -43.90 -52.16
CA LEU A 6 -9.21 -44.09 -52.45
C LEU A 6 -8.25 -42.90 -52.13
N THR A 7 -7.56 -43.03 -50.98
CA THR A 7 -6.08 -43.00 -50.77
C THR A 7 -5.28 -41.71 -50.48
N LYS A 8 -4.34 -41.89 -49.51
CA LYS A 8 -3.12 -41.15 -49.09
C LYS A 8 -3.37 -40.01 -48.08
N LEU A 9 -3.07 -40.11 -46.77
CA LEU A 9 -1.86 -40.50 -46.01
C LEU A 9 -0.72 -39.47 -46.11
N PHE A 10 -0.75 -38.45 -45.24
CA PHE A 10 0.34 -37.57 -44.78
C PHE A 10 -0.16 -36.94 -43.46
N ALA A 11 0.22 -37.43 -42.29
CA ALA A 11 1.38 -37.03 -41.50
C ALA A 11 1.29 -35.59 -40.94
N ILE A 12 1.36 -35.52 -39.59
CA ILE A 12 1.82 -34.37 -38.78
C ILE A 12 0.78 -33.26 -38.55
N CYS A 13 0.25 -33.15 -37.32
CA CYS A 13 0.87 -32.26 -36.34
C CYS A 13 0.20 -32.43 -34.97
N LEU A 14 0.99 -32.98 -34.06
CA LEU A 14 0.82 -32.90 -32.62
C LEU A 14 0.74 -31.41 -32.22
N MET A 15 -0.40 -30.93 -31.75
CA MET A 15 -0.44 -29.75 -30.88
C MET A 15 -1.39 -30.02 -29.72
N VAL A 16 -0.80 -30.62 -28.70
CA VAL A 16 -1.21 -30.51 -27.32
C VAL A 16 -1.15 -29.04 -26.95
N THR A 17 -2.28 -28.33 -27.00
CA THR A 17 -2.42 -27.09 -26.25
C THR A 17 -3.14 -27.41 -24.95
N ALA A 18 -2.36 -27.96 -24.02
CA ALA A 18 -2.60 -27.80 -22.61
C ALA A 18 -2.63 -26.29 -22.35
N GLY A 19 -3.84 -25.71 -22.29
CA GLY A 19 -4.08 -24.40 -21.72
C GLY A 19 -3.87 -24.49 -20.21
N VAL A 20 -2.62 -24.69 -19.80
CA VAL A 20 -2.18 -24.30 -18.47
C VAL A 20 -2.39 -22.79 -18.42
N THR A 21 -3.51 -22.36 -17.87
CA THR A 21 -3.64 -21.04 -17.29
C THR A 21 -2.56 -20.97 -16.22
N SER A 22 -1.39 -20.48 -16.61
CA SER A 22 -0.38 -20.02 -15.69
C SER A 22 -1.03 -18.85 -14.95
N CYS A 23 -1.73 -19.15 -13.85
CA CYS A 23 -1.79 -18.23 -12.76
C CYS A 23 -0.34 -18.01 -12.36
N THR A 24 0.29 -16.98 -12.93
CA THR A 24 1.35 -16.28 -12.24
C THR A 24 0.68 -15.72 -10.99
N ILE A 25 0.61 -16.56 -9.96
CA ILE A 25 0.53 -16.09 -8.58
C ILE A 25 1.87 -15.39 -8.39
N GLY A 26 1.97 -14.16 -8.90
CA GLY A 26 2.88 -13.20 -8.32
C GLY A 26 2.44 -13.15 -6.88
N ALA A 27 3.24 -13.73 -6.00
CA ALA A 27 3.15 -13.47 -4.58
C ALA A 27 3.31 -11.95 -4.46
N GLY A 28 2.18 -11.24 -4.47
CA GLY A 28 2.15 -9.80 -4.49
C GLY A 28 2.83 -9.34 -3.23
N THR A 29 4.04 -8.81 -3.36
CA THR A 29 4.58 -7.92 -2.34
C THR A 29 3.56 -6.82 -2.21
N LEU A 30 2.87 -6.76 -1.08
CA LEU A 30 1.96 -5.66 -0.75
C LEU A 30 2.79 -4.38 -0.86
N GLY A 31 2.72 -3.71 -2.02
CA GLY A 31 3.57 -2.58 -2.36
C GLY A 31 3.48 -1.52 -1.28
N SER A 32 4.61 -0.94 -0.91
CA SER A 32 4.67 0.04 0.15
C SER A 32 5.57 1.17 -0.27
N PHE A 33 5.07 2.37 -0.01
CA PHE A 33 5.83 3.60 -0.11
C PHE A 33 7.06 3.54 0.80
N GLU A 34 7.98 4.50 0.63
CA GLU A 34 9.28 4.43 1.30
C GLU A 34 9.13 4.42 2.83
N ASP A 35 10.08 3.78 3.51
CA ASP A 35 10.09 3.72 4.96
C ASP A 35 10.63 5.03 5.55
N ARG A 36 9.99 5.50 6.62
CA ARG A 36 10.47 6.60 7.47
C ARG A 36 10.89 6.04 8.81
N LYS A 37 12.17 6.18 9.13
CA LYS A 37 12.80 5.65 10.33
C LYS A 37 13.12 6.76 11.31
N PHE A 38 12.55 6.65 12.50
CA PHE A 38 12.79 7.54 13.64
C PHE A 38 13.64 6.85 14.70
N GLN A 39 14.57 7.58 15.28
CA GLN A 39 15.39 7.12 16.41
C GLN A 39 14.64 7.34 17.75
N VAL A 40 13.42 6.80 17.82
CA VAL A 40 12.59 6.81 19.03
C VAL A 40 11.88 5.48 19.20
N SER A 41 11.48 5.18 20.43
CA SER A 41 10.74 3.95 20.74
C SER A 41 9.34 3.95 20.12
N ILE A 42 8.75 2.76 19.96
CA ILE A 42 7.33 2.64 19.55
C ILE A 42 6.43 3.41 20.51
N GLU A 43 6.67 3.31 21.82
CA GLU A 43 5.84 3.95 22.84
C GLU A 43 5.83 5.47 22.69
N GLU A 44 7.00 6.07 22.47
CA GLU A 44 7.12 7.51 22.22
C GLU A 44 6.45 7.92 20.91
N MET A 45 6.61 7.12 19.85
CA MET A 45 5.95 7.37 18.56
C MET A 45 4.42 7.30 18.68
N LEU A 46 3.88 6.33 19.43
CA LEU A 46 2.44 6.20 19.67
C LEU A 46 1.87 7.43 20.38
N VAL A 47 2.57 7.95 21.39
CA VAL A 47 2.19 9.20 22.08
C VAL A 47 2.18 10.37 21.10
N ALA A 48 3.21 10.48 20.25
CA ALA A 48 3.27 11.53 19.23
C ALA A 48 2.13 11.43 18.20
N MET A 49 1.85 10.24 17.67
CA MET A 49 0.77 10.00 16.72
C MET A 49 -0.60 10.33 17.32
N ASN A 50 -0.87 9.90 18.56
CA ASN A 50 -2.13 10.18 19.26
C ASN A 50 -2.34 11.68 19.54
N SER A 51 -1.27 12.47 19.55
CA SER A 51 -1.33 13.92 19.75
C SER A 51 -1.70 14.70 18.47
N LEU A 52 -1.76 14.04 17.30
CA LEU A 52 -2.10 14.67 16.01
C LEU A 52 -3.61 14.88 15.81
N GLU A 53 -4.23 15.73 16.64
CA GLU A 53 -5.68 16.01 16.61
C GLU A 53 -6.23 16.41 15.23
N SER A 54 -5.45 17.18 14.45
CA SER A 54 -5.86 17.63 13.11
C SER A 54 -5.95 16.54 12.05
N HIS A 55 -5.46 15.34 12.34
CA HIS A 55 -5.42 14.20 11.41
C HIS A 55 -6.39 13.08 11.81
N LYS A 56 -7.25 13.33 12.81
CA LYS A 56 -8.27 12.38 13.22
C LYS A 56 -9.28 12.14 12.09
N ILE A 57 -9.68 10.88 11.95
CA ILE A 57 -10.65 10.46 10.94
C ILE A 57 -12.03 11.05 11.29
N PRO A 58 -12.66 11.82 10.39
CA PRO A 58 -14.00 12.34 10.63
C PRO A 58 -15.03 11.21 10.61
N GLU A 59 -16.16 11.40 11.29
CA GLU A 59 -17.19 10.36 11.47
C GLU A 59 -17.60 9.69 10.16
N LYS A 60 -17.77 10.49 9.09
CA LYS A 60 -18.15 10.01 7.75
C LYS A 60 -17.17 8.98 7.15
N TRP A 61 -15.90 9.00 7.56
CA TRP A 61 -14.84 8.14 7.02
C TRP A 61 -14.43 7.00 7.93
N LYS A 62 -14.94 6.92 9.16
CA LYS A 62 -14.63 5.81 10.07
C LYS A 62 -14.93 4.43 9.47
N PRO A 63 -16.07 4.20 8.78
CA PRO A 63 -16.32 2.91 8.14
C PRO A 63 -15.29 2.58 7.05
N THR A 64 -14.86 3.59 6.29
CA THR A 64 -13.84 3.44 5.25
C THR A 64 -12.48 3.11 5.85
N ALA A 65 -12.08 3.77 6.95
CA ALA A 65 -10.85 3.46 7.67
C ALA A 65 -10.87 2.02 8.20
N ALA A 66 -11.98 1.57 8.81
CA ALA A 66 -12.12 0.20 9.29
C ALA A 66 -12.07 -0.85 8.17
N SER A 67 -12.53 -0.49 6.95
CA SER A 67 -12.56 -1.44 5.82
C SER A 67 -11.17 -1.92 5.36
N ILE A 68 -10.13 -1.10 5.53
CA ILE A 68 -8.77 -1.45 5.10
C ILE A 68 -8.00 -2.23 6.16
N GLU A 69 -8.37 -2.08 7.44
CA GLU A 69 -7.72 -2.78 8.57
C GLU A 69 -7.80 -4.30 8.41
N GLY A 70 -8.93 -4.83 7.93
CA GLY A 70 -9.09 -6.26 7.66
C GLY A 70 -8.18 -6.81 6.57
N THR A 71 -7.65 -5.94 5.69
CA THR A 71 -6.72 -6.33 4.61
C THR A 71 -5.28 -6.44 5.11
N TYR A 72 -4.91 -5.68 6.15
CA TYR A 72 -3.54 -5.52 6.62
C TYR A 72 -3.37 -5.82 8.11
N GLY A 73 -4.32 -6.53 8.73
CA GLY A 73 -4.37 -6.76 10.19
C GLY A 73 -3.18 -7.53 10.80
N PHE A 74 -2.18 -7.89 10.01
CA PHE A 74 -0.91 -8.45 10.48
C PHE A 74 0.08 -7.38 10.98
N PHE A 75 -0.09 -6.12 10.58
CA PHE A 75 0.78 -5.02 10.98
C PHE A 75 0.11 -4.13 12.02
N GLU A 76 0.91 -3.64 12.96
CA GLU A 76 0.55 -2.46 13.75
C GLU A 76 0.33 -1.29 12.78
N ASN A 77 -0.81 -0.62 12.92
CA ASN A 77 -1.28 0.33 11.91
C ASN A 77 -2.07 1.49 12.50
N THR A 78 -2.16 2.56 11.71
CA THR A 78 -2.95 3.75 12.02
C THR A 78 -3.46 4.39 10.73
N ASN A 79 -4.46 5.25 10.86
CA ASN A 79 -5.00 6.03 9.76
C ASN A 79 -4.82 7.52 10.03
N PHE A 80 -4.31 8.26 9.05
CA PHE A 80 -4.24 9.72 9.09
C PHE A 80 -5.15 10.33 8.02
N TYR A 81 -5.99 11.29 8.41
CA TYR A 81 -6.87 12.00 7.48
C TYR A 81 -6.36 13.41 7.16
N LEU A 82 -6.41 13.78 5.88
CA LEU A 82 -6.01 15.08 5.36
C LEU A 82 -7.16 15.72 4.58
N LYS A 83 -7.77 16.76 5.16
CA LYS A 83 -8.92 17.50 4.58
C LYS A 83 -8.58 18.35 3.34
N GLY A 84 -7.30 18.64 3.08
CA GLY A 84 -6.87 19.50 1.96
C GLY A 84 -7.32 18.98 0.60
N SER A 85 -7.06 19.70 -0.49
CA SER A 85 -7.33 19.21 -1.86
C SER A 85 -6.10 18.52 -2.45
N PRO A 86 -6.17 17.24 -2.87
CA PRO A 86 -7.32 16.33 -2.76
C PRO A 86 -7.56 15.84 -1.32
N GLU A 87 -8.81 15.54 -0.98
CA GLU A 87 -9.16 14.96 0.34
C GLU A 87 -8.65 13.52 0.38
N GLU A 88 -7.84 13.19 1.40
CA GLU A 88 -7.12 11.93 1.45
C GLU A 88 -7.12 11.32 2.85
N MET A 89 -6.99 9.99 2.90
CA MET A 89 -6.73 9.26 4.14
C MET A 89 -5.64 8.22 3.88
N TYR A 90 -4.63 8.19 4.74
CA TYR A 90 -3.46 7.32 4.60
C TYR A 90 -3.52 6.22 5.63
N PHE A 91 -3.48 4.98 5.14
CA PHE A 91 -3.31 3.79 5.97
C PHE A 91 -1.82 3.50 6.09
N VAL A 92 -1.31 3.61 7.32
CA VAL A 92 0.12 3.58 7.64
C VAL A 92 0.39 2.41 8.56
N SER A 93 1.36 1.56 8.21
CA SER A 93 1.90 0.59 9.14
C SER A 93 3.08 1.18 9.89
N TYR A 94 3.30 0.76 11.13
CA TYR A 94 4.51 1.06 11.86
C TYR A 94 5.02 -0.18 12.60
N GLN A 95 6.33 -0.23 12.86
CA GLN A 95 6.96 -1.31 13.62
C GLN A 95 8.27 -0.80 14.22
N GLY A 96 8.86 -1.52 15.18
CA GLY A 96 9.99 -0.99 15.92
C GLY A 96 10.26 -1.70 17.23
N ASN A 97 11.09 -1.06 18.05
CA ASN A 97 11.50 -1.54 19.36
C ASN A 97 11.66 -0.36 20.34
N SER A 98 12.40 -0.55 21.43
CA SER A 98 12.65 0.47 22.45
C SER A 98 13.55 1.63 22.00
N ARG A 99 14.06 1.64 20.76
CA ARG A 99 15.00 2.65 20.25
C ARG A 99 14.66 3.19 18.87
N VAL A 100 14.01 2.37 18.03
CA VAL A 100 13.77 2.71 16.63
C VAL A 100 12.34 2.37 16.27
N THR A 101 11.69 3.27 15.53
CA THR A 101 10.38 3.06 14.92
C THR A 101 10.46 3.35 13.43
N VAL A 102 9.93 2.44 12.62
CA VAL A 102 9.82 2.56 11.16
C VAL A 102 8.34 2.63 10.81
N MET A 103 7.98 3.55 9.92
CA MET A 103 6.62 3.68 9.41
C MET A 103 6.59 3.86 7.90
N SER A 104 5.55 3.34 7.25
CA SER A 104 5.35 3.46 5.81
C SER A 104 3.86 3.48 5.46
N ILE A 105 3.52 4.20 4.41
CA ILE A 105 2.19 4.17 3.82
C ILE A 105 2.01 2.82 3.12
N ARG A 106 0.94 2.13 3.47
CA ARG A 106 0.52 0.89 2.80
C ARG A 106 -0.58 1.14 1.79
N SER A 107 -1.45 2.11 2.05
CA SER A 107 -2.49 2.49 1.11
C SER A 107 -2.97 3.92 1.29
N VAL A 108 -3.44 4.54 0.20
CA VAL A 108 -4.04 5.88 0.20
C VAL A 108 -5.47 5.81 -0.31
N PHE A 109 -6.41 6.26 0.51
CA PHE A 109 -7.78 6.49 0.10
C PHE A 109 -7.91 7.88 -0.53
N LYS A 110 -8.36 7.92 -1.78
CA LYS A 110 -8.70 9.14 -2.51
C LYS A 110 -9.77 8.82 -3.55
N ASN A 111 -10.60 9.80 -3.91
CA ASN A 111 -11.63 9.62 -4.95
C ASN A 111 -12.51 8.37 -4.75
N GLY A 112 -12.84 8.03 -3.50
CA GLY A 112 -13.73 6.92 -3.18
C GLY A 112 -13.10 5.53 -3.19
N LYS A 113 -11.78 5.39 -3.39
CA LYS A 113 -11.10 4.08 -3.37
C LYS A 113 -9.71 4.13 -2.74
N TRP A 114 -9.30 2.98 -2.23
CA TRP A 114 -7.95 2.71 -1.77
C TRP A 114 -7.02 2.41 -2.94
N PHE A 115 -5.80 2.90 -2.86
CA PHE A 115 -4.73 2.65 -3.83
C PHE A 115 -3.50 2.17 -3.08
N ILE A 116 -2.89 1.09 -3.54
CA ILE A 116 -1.53 0.73 -3.14
C ILE A 116 -0.53 1.46 -4.04
N GLU A 117 0.75 1.44 -3.66
CA GLU A 117 1.82 2.08 -4.42
C GLU A 117 1.81 1.68 -5.91
N ASN A 118 1.65 0.39 -6.20
CA ASN A 118 1.66 -0.15 -7.56
C ASN A 118 0.45 0.27 -8.42
N ASP A 119 -0.61 0.81 -7.82
CA ASP A 119 -1.78 1.31 -8.55
C ASP A 119 -1.57 2.74 -9.09
N LEU A 120 -0.44 3.37 -8.76
CA LEU A 120 -0.19 4.79 -8.95
C LEU A 120 0.93 5.04 -9.95
N ALA A 121 0.76 6.09 -10.75
CA ALA A 121 1.83 6.64 -11.56
C ALA A 121 2.92 7.24 -10.66
N GLU A 122 4.14 7.32 -11.18
CA GLU A 122 5.32 7.75 -10.42
C GLU A 122 5.19 9.16 -9.84
N ASP A 123 4.69 10.11 -10.63
CA ASP A 123 4.42 11.49 -10.22
C ASP A 123 3.42 11.56 -9.05
N GLU A 124 2.40 10.72 -9.09
CA GLU A 124 1.39 10.66 -8.05
C GLU A 124 1.91 9.99 -6.78
N ARG A 125 2.79 8.99 -6.89
CA ARG A 125 3.50 8.42 -5.74
C ARG A 125 4.35 9.48 -5.05
N GLU A 126 5.16 10.21 -5.82
CA GLU A 126 6.01 11.29 -5.32
C GLU A 126 5.19 12.40 -4.64
N ARG A 127 4.05 12.79 -5.22
CA ARG A 127 3.15 13.78 -4.60
C ARG A 127 2.63 13.30 -3.24
N ILE A 128 2.21 12.05 -3.15
CA ILE A 128 1.69 11.43 -1.91
C ILE A 128 2.78 11.41 -0.85
N GLU A 129 3.96 10.91 -1.21
CA GLU A 129 5.17 10.90 -0.37
C GLU A 129 5.50 12.28 0.19
N ASN A 130 5.60 13.28 -0.69
CA ASN A 130 5.91 14.65 -0.31
C ASN A 130 4.84 15.27 0.59
N ARG A 131 3.57 14.94 0.36
CA ARG A 131 2.47 15.41 1.21
C ARG A 131 2.48 14.72 2.57
N PHE A 132 2.73 13.42 2.63
CA PHE A 132 2.88 12.67 3.88
C PHE A 132 4.01 13.24 4.73
N ASP A 133 5.14 13.51 4.09
CA ASP A 133 6.30 14.06 4.78
C ASP A 133 6.02 15.45 5.35
N ARG A 134 5.44 16.33 4.54
CA ARG A 134 5.12 17.69 4.96
C ARG A 134 4.06 17.73 6.06
N GLU A 135 3.00 16.94 5.93
CA GLU A 135 1.83 17.05 6.80
C GLU A 135 1.92 16.20 8.05
N ILE A 136 2.56 15.04 8.00
CA ILE A 136 2.56 14.07 9.10
C ILE A 136 3.98 13.91 9.66
N ILE A 137 4.96 13.51 8.84
CA ILE A 137 6.33 13.28 9.31
C ILE A 137 6.92 14.52 9.96
N ALA A 138 6.84 15.69 9.32
CA ALA A 138 7.35 16.95 9.88
C ALA A 138 6.71 17.34 11.23
N LYS A 139 5.48 16.88 11.52
CA LYS A 139 4.83 17.11 12.83
C LYS A 139 5.33 16.08 13.84
N LEU A 140 5.45 14.82 13.45
CA LEU A 140 6.01 13.76 14.29
C LEU A 140 7.47 14.07 14.68
N GLU A 141 8.29 14.59 13.76
CA GLU A 141 9.66 15.00 14.05
C GLU A 141 9.72 16.08 15.13
N LYS A 142 8.78 17.03 15.11
CA LYS A 142 8.70 18.08 16.13
C LYS A 142 8.25 17.55 17.48
N LEU A 143 7.28 16.63 17.48
CA LEU A 143 6.72 16.04 18.70
C LEU A 143 7.71 15.09 19.39
N THR A 144 8.52 14.38 18.61
CA THR A 144 9.52 13.41 19.09
C THR A 144 10.92 13.99 19.23
N ASN A 145 11.14 15.24 18.78
CA ASN A 145 12.46 15.85 18.67
C ASN A 145 13.50 14.95 17.96
N SER A 146 13.04 14.18 16.96
CA SER A 146 13.83 13.18 16.24
C SER A 146 13.60 13.35 14.75
N LYS A 147 14.68 13.30 13.96
CA LYS A 147 14.59 13.40 12.49
C LYS A 147 14.31 12.04 11.88
N ALA A 148 13.40 12.01 10.93
CA ALA A 148 13.16 10.82 10.14
C ALA A 148 14.29 10.66 9.11
N THR A 149 14.69 9.42 8.90
CA THR A 149 15.60 9.02 7.82
C THR A 149 14.86 8.10 6.86
N ARG A 150 15.19 8.20 5.58
CA ARG A 150 14.75 7.27 4.53
C ARG A 150 15.94 6.40 4.17
N ASP A 151 15.70 5.12 3.94
CA ASP A 151 16.74 4.25 3.37
C ASP A 151 16.80 4.56 1.86
N GLU A 152 17.94 5.07 1.37
CA GLU A 152 18.22 5.33 -0.05
C GLU A 152 18.39 4.05 -0.88
#